data_AF-A0AAV9G849-F1
#
_entry.id   AF-A0AAV9G849-F1
#
_cell.length_a   1.000
_cell.length_b   1.000
_cell.length_c   1.000
_cell.angle_alpha   90.00
_cell.angle_beta   90.00
_cell.angle_gamma   90.00
#
_symmetry.space_group_name_H-M   'P 1'
#
loop_
_entity.id
_entity.type
_entity.pdbx_description
1 polymer ?
#
loop_
_entity_poly.entity_id
_entity_poly.type
_entity_poly.pdbx_seq_one_letter_code
_entity_poly.pdbx_strand_id
1 'polypeptide(L)'
;MTLAAAVSEIDITWIDGVAGKDVPDKVMPADSVDKGIASGNKGSWRAHMNALQRVVERNMTSALILEDDADWDVRLKYQLQVFAQAARAFTQPQGSRTDRARAEFWRPGVEGSEMNTEVFLSELSSDLRPRVTPYGDNWDVLWLGHCGTEFPRKEARAEAKPKEGSGHVVDDLHRPSLLKVVIPNDPTVPAPEHLKAHPFALKDALAEEYHPHTRVVHASSATTCTQAYAVSQQGARKLLWQFGLQTLTNGWDFMLKDWCDGAYDGPEDNASGFRKRGPICVTVQPPLFSHHYGKGAASDITAPGGGFINKDKEMTPYIRLSVRLNMGKLVAGERVEDLVDQFAD
;
A
#
# COMPACT_ATOMS: atom_id res chain seq x y z
N MET A 1 13.07 -8.62 12.73
CA MET A 1 13.33 -8.01 11.41
C MET A 1 14.78 -8.15 10.92
N THR A 2 15.80 -7.73 11.66
CA THR A 2 17.21 -7.70 11.16
C THR A 2 17.68 -8.99 10.52
N LEU A 3 17.47 -10.14 11.19
CA LEU A 3 17.86 -11.43 10.65
C LEU A 3 17.04 -11.82 9.41
N ALA A 4 15.73 -11.54 9.40
CA ALA A 4 14.85 -11.77 8.25
C ALA A 4 15.32 -10.99 7.01
N ALA A 5 15.70 -9.73 7.21
CA ALA A 5 16.28 -8.89 6.17
C ALA A 5 17.62 -9.46 5.66
N ALA A 6 18.52 -9.85 6.57
CA ALA A 6 19.82 -10.42 6.22
C ALA A 6 19.71 -11.72 5.40
N VAL A 7 18.87 -12.68 5.80
CA VAL A 7 18.68 -13.94 5.04
C VAL A 7 17.95 -13.73 3.72
N SER A 8 17.23 -12.61 3.57
CA SER A 8 16.59 -12.20 2.31
C SER A 8 17.51 -11.32 1.45
N GLU A 9 18.71 -11.01 1.93
CA GLU A 9 19.65 -10.05 1.35
C GLU A 9 18.98 -8.68 1.06
N ILE A 10 18.29 -8.17 2.08
CA ILE A 10 17.64 -6.86 2.09
C ILE A 10 18.36 -6.00 3.13
N ASP A 11 18.85 -4.84 2.70
CA ASP A 11 19.39 -3.85 3.62
C ASP A 11 18.26 -3.02 4.23
N ILE A 12 18.22 -2.94 5.56
CA ILE A 12 17.25 -2.13 6.29
C ILE A 12 17.94 -1.02 7.07
N THR A 13 17.31 0.15 7.08
CA THR A 13 17.70 1.26 7.95
C THR A 13 16.61 1.48 8.97
N TRP A 14 16.97 1.45 10.26
CA TRP A 14 16.03 1.63 11.35
C TRP A 14 15.67 3.11 11.54
N ILE A 15 14.39 3.35 11.80
CA ILE A 15 13.85 4.61 12.28
C ILE A 15 13.05 4.26 13.53
N ASP A 16 13.38 4.91 14.64
CA ASP A 16 12.72 4.61 15.91
C ASP A 16 11.23 4.96 15.85
N GLY A 17 10.40 4.05 16.36
CA GLY A 17 9.02 4.35 16.69
C GLY A 17 8.96 5.45 17.75
N VAL A 18 7.85 6.18 17.77
CA VAL A 18 7.65 7.28 18.73
C VAL A 18 6.46 6.94 19.61
N ALA A 19 6.66 6.95 20.93
CA ALA A 19 5.54 6.79 21.84
C ALA A 19 4.67 8.06 21.81
N GLY A 20 3.35 7.90 21.74
CA GLY A 20 2.42 9.03 21.62
C GLY A 20 2.53 10.08 22.74
N LYS A 21 2.85 9.64 23.95
CA LYS A 21 3.09 10.50 25.12
C LYS A 21 4.28 11.46 24.93
N ASP A 22 5.22 11.11 24.06
CA ASP A 22 6.43 11.87 23.77
C ASP A 22 6.22 12.83 22.59
N VAL A 23 5.01 12.90 22.03
CA VAL A 23 4.63 13.84 20.96
C VAL A 23 3.88 15.04 21.57
N PRO A 24 4.50 16.24 21.66
CA PRO A 24 3.82 17.41 22.19
C PRO A 24 2.64 17.86 21.32
N ASP A 25 1.54 18.29 21.92
CA ASP A 25 0.38 18.73 21.14
C ASP A 25 0.69 19.94 20.23
N LYS A 26 1.59 20.83 20.66
CA LYS A 26 2.01 22.01 19.90
C LYS A 26 2.70 21.71 18.56
N VAL A 27 3.16 20.47 18.35
CA VAL A 27 3.81 20.07 17.09
C VAL A 27 2.87 19.31 16.16
N MET A 28 1.61 19.15 16.55
CA MET A 28 0.58 18.56 15.69
C MET A 28 -0.04 19.65 14.79
N PRO A 29 -0.59 19.29 13.61
CA PRO A 29 -1.31 20.22 12.75
C PRO A 29 -2.43 20.96 13.49
N ALA A 30 -2.70 22.21 13.11
CA ALA A 30 -3.60 23.08 13.87
C ALA A 30 -5.05 22.55 13.97
N ASP A 31 -5.51 21.80 12.97
CA ASP A 31 -6.85 21.21 12.92
C ASP A 31 -7.05 19.98 13.84
N SER A 32 -5.98 19.55 14.53
CA SER A 32 -5.97 18.35 15.39
C SER A 32 -6.31 18.63 16.85
N VAL A 33 -6.29 19.90 17.27
CA VAL A 33 -6.38 20.33 18.68
C VAL A 33 -7.65 19.83 19.37
N ASP A 34 -8.79 19.87 18.68
CA ASP A 34 -10.09 19.48 19.26
C ASP A 34 -10.52 18.04 18.89
N LYS A 35 -9.65 17.27 18.22
CA LYS A 35 -10.02 15.96 17.65
C LYS A 35 -9.75 14.77 18.57
N GLY A 36 -9.12 14.98 19.73
CA GLY A 36 -8.92 13.92 20.72
C GLY A 36 -8.15 12.70 20.17
N ILE A 37 -7.12 12.94 19.35
CA ILE A 37 -6.34 11.89 18.69
C ILE A 37 -5.73 10.95 19.74
N ALA A 38 -5.99 9.65 19.60
CA ALA A 38 -5.46 8.63 20.50
C ALA A 38 -3.92 8.68 20.56
N SER A 39 -3.35 8.43 21.74
CA SER A 39 -1.89 8.49 21.96
C SER A 39 -1.13 7.61 20.96
N GLY A 40 -1.54 6.35 20.78
CA GLY A 40 -0.94 5.46 19.78
C GLY A 40 -0.93 6.05 18.37
N ASN A 41 -2.03 6.67 17.93
CA ASN A 41 -2.14 7.31 16.62
C ASN A 41 -1.19 8.50 16.48
N LYS A 42 -0.99 9.30 17.54
CA LYS A 42 0.01 10.40 17.54
C LYS A 42 1.43 9.87 17.35
N GLY A 43 1.76 8.79 18.05
CA GLY A 43 3.06 8.13 17.98
C GLY A 43 3.34 7.54 16.60
N SER A 44 2.39 6.76 16.07
CA SER A 44 2.42 6.21 14.72
C SER A 44 2.59 7.32 13.67
N TRP A 45 1.72 8.34 13.68
CA TRP A 45 1.83 9.47 12.77
C TRP A 45 3.22 10.11 12.81
N ARG A 46 3.74 10.39 14.01
CA ARG A 46 5.07 11.00 14.16
C ARG A 46 6.18 10.12 13.58
N ALA A 47 6.14 8.81 13.82
CA ALA A 47 7.13 7.88 13.26
C ALA A 47 7.12 7.91 11.72
N HIS A 48 5.94 7.89 11.10
CA HIS A 48 5.81 8.01 9.64
C HIS A 48 6.27 9.38 9.13
N MET A 49 5.97 10.48 9.84
CA MET A 49 6.49 11.81 9.47
C MET A 49 8.02 11.84 9.49
N ASN A 50 8.66 11.22 10.49
CA ASN A 50 10.12 11.14 10.56
C ASN A 50 10.69 10.33 9.39
N ALA A 51 10.04 9.22 9.02
CA ALA A 51 10.43 8.44 7.84
C ALA A 51 10.32 9.24 6.54
N LEU A 52 9.23 9.99 6.35
CA LEU A 52 9.05 10.85 5.17
C LEU A 52 10.06 12.01 5.16
N GLN A 53 10.34 12.64 6.31
CA GLN A 53 11.36 13.69 6.43
C GLN A 53 12.73 13.15 5.99
N ARG A 54 13.10 11.95 6.43
CA ARG A 54 14.34 11.28 6.04
C ARG A 54 14.50 11.18 4.52
N VAL A 55 13.44 10.77 3.81
CA VAL A 55 13.42 10.66 2.34
C VAL A 55 13.77 11.99 1.69
N VAL A 56 13.15 13.08 2.17
CA VAL A 56 13.37 14.43 1.64
C VAL A 56 14.75 14.97 2.02
N GLU A 57 15.16 14.87 3.28
CA GLU A 57 16.42 15.38 3.80
C GLU A 57 17.65 14.73 3.18
N ARG A 58 17.57 13.43 2.85
CA ARG A 58 18.65 12.70 2.17
C ARG A 58 18.53 12.74 0.65
N ASN A 59 17.54 13.45 0.12
CA ASN A 59 17.27 13.52 -1.31
C ASN A 59 17.17 12.11 -1.96
N MET A 60 16.53 11.17 -1.25
CA MET A 60 16.32 9.82 -1.74
C MET A 60 15.32 9.84 -2.89
N THR A 61 15.55 9.07 -3.96
CA THR A 61 14.63 8.97 -5.09
C THR A 61 13.27 8.37 -4.67
N SER A 62 13.34 7.32 -3.86
CA SER A 62 12.21 6.66 -3.21
C SER A 62 12.72 5.88 -2.00
N ALA A 63 11.79 5.47 -1.13
CA ALA A 63 12.09 4.55 -0.03
C ALA A 63 10.92 3.58 0.18
N LEU A 64 11.23 2.34 0.58
CA LEU A 64 10.27 1.37 1.11
C LEU A 64 10.25 1.49 2.63
N ILE A 65 9.09 1.80 3.19
CA ILE A 65 8.85 1.92 4.64
C ILE A 65 8.13 0.65 5.08
N LEU A 66 8.65 0.01 6.13
CA LEU A 66 8.14 -1.24 6.69
C LEU A 66 7.82 -1.05 8.18
N GLU A 67 6.67 -1.56 8.62
CA GLU A 67 6.42 -1.80 10.04
C GLU A 67 7.31 -2.95 10.53
N ASP A 68 7.73 -2.92 11.80
CA ASP A 68 8.73 -3.87 12.32
C ASP A 68 8.16 -5.26 12.60
N ASP A 69 6.85 -5.41 12.54
CA ASP A 69 6.08 -6.66 12.58
C ASP A 69 5.73 -7.21 11.18
N ALA A 70 6.17 -6.56 10.09
CA ALA A 70 5.98 -7.08 8.74
C ALA A 70 6.80 -8.35 8.47
N ASP A 71 6.29 -9.17 7.56
CA ASP A 71 6.94 -10.37 7.05
C ASP A 71 6.54 -10.60 5.59
N TRP A 72 7.33 -11.41 4.88
CA TRP A 72 7.24 -11.58 3.43
C TRP A 72 7.59 -13.00 3.01
N ASP A 73 7.27 -13.34 1.76
CA ASP A 73 7.65 -14.63 1.17
C ASP A 73 9.16 -14.63 0.84
N VAL A 74 9.85 -15.77 1.02
CA VAL A 74 11.27 -15.91 0.62
C VAL A 74 11.52 -15.53 -0.85
N ARG A 75 10.49 -15.55 -1.70
CA ARG A 75 10.50 -15.15 -3.12
C ARG A 75 10.23 -13.65 -3.34
N LEU A 76 10.31 -12.80 -2.31
CA LEU A 76 9.98 -11.37 -2.37
C LEU A 76 10.66 -10.62 -3.52
N LYS A 77 11.95 -10.87 -3.80
CA LYS A 77 12.67 -10.21 -4.90
C LYS A 77 11.99 -10.45 -6.26
N TYR A 78 11.53 -11.68 -6.51
CA TYR A 78 10.77 -12.02 -7.72
C TYR A 78 9.41 -11.29 -7.73
N GLN A 79 8.70 -11.30 -6.61
CA GLN A 79 7.41 -10.60 -6.49
C GLN A 79 7.53 -9.10 -6.76
N LEU A 80 8.60 -8.45 -6.25
CA LEU A 80 8.88 -7.04 -6.48
C LEU A 80 9.23 -6.73 -7.94
N GLN A 81 9.89 -7.65 -8.66
CA GLN A 81 10.16 -7.50 -10.09
C GLN A 81 8.87 -7.59 -10.91
N VAL A 82 8.02 -8.56 -10.61
CA VAL A 82 6.70 -8.71 -11.25
C VAL A 82 5.82 -7.49 -10.99
N PHE A 83 5.76 -7.04 -9.73
CA PHE A 83 5.04 -5.82 -9.35
C PHE A 83 5.59 -4.59 -10.09
N ALA A 84 6.92 -4.45 -10.19
CA ALA A 84 7.54 -3.33 -10.90
C ALA A 84 7.15 -3.28 -12.39
N GLN A 85 7.01 -4.44 -13.05
CA GLN A 85 6.54 -4.49 -14.43
C GLN A 85 5.07 -4.07 -14.55
N ALA A 86 4.21 -4.57 -13.67
CA ALA A 86 2.79 -4.22 -13.65
C ALA A 86 2.53 -2.74 -13.29
N ALA A 87 3.23 -2.23 -12.27
CA ALA A 87 3.09 -0.85 -11.79
C ALA A 87 3.35 0.19 -12.89
N ARG A 88 4.22 -0.11 -13.87
CA ARG A 88 4.50 0.80 -15.00
C ARG A 88 3.26 1.17 -15.81
N ALA A 89 2.24 0.33 -15.85
CA ALA A 89 0.98 0.69 -16.51
C ALA A 89 0.30 1.92 -15.87
N PHE A 90 0.60 2.20 -14.60
CA PHE A 90 0.06 3.33 -13.83
C PHE A 90 1.02 4.52 -13.77
N THR A 91 2.32 4.28 -13.93
CA THR A 91 3.39 5.21 -13.53
C THR A 91 4.29 5.65 -14.68
N GLN A 92 4.12 5.07 -15.87
CA GLN A 92 4.90 5.38 -17.07
C GLN A 92 4.02 5.89 -18.21
N PRO A 93 4.42 6.99 -18.88
CA PRO A 93 3.77 7.44 -20.11
C PRO A 93 3.83 6.39 -21.21
N GLN A 94 2.78 6.28 -22.02
CA GLN A 94 2.73 5.35 -23.15
C GLN A 94 3.22 6.02 -24.45
N GLY A 95 4.34 5.51 -24.97
CA GLY A 95 4.90 5.90 -26.28
C GLY A 95 5.49 7.31 -26.34
N SER A 96 6.14 7.66 -27.46
CA SER A 96 6.77 8.98 -27.63
C SER A 96 5.79 10.13 -27.90
N ARG A 97 4.48 9.86 -27.94
CA ARG A 97 3.43 10.79 -28.39
C ARG A 97 2.43 11.19 -27.30
N THR A 98 2.41 10.51 -26.15
CA THR A 98 1.49 10.85 -25.05
C THR A 98 2.25 10.92 -23.73
N ASP A 99 2.05 12.01 -22.97
CA ASP A 99 2.59 12.16 -21.61
C ASP A 99 1.74 11.42 -20.56
N ARG A 100 0.78 10.60 -21.00
CA ARG A 100 -0.20 9.92 -20.15
C ARG A 100 0.16 8.47 -19.91
N ALA A 101 0.04 8.01 -18.67
CA ALA A 101 0.14 6.60 -18.35
C ALA A 101 -1.08 5.82 -18.85
N ARG A 102 -0.90 4.51 -19.09
CA ARG A 102 -1.98 3.64 -19.59
C ARG A 102 -3.22 3.70 -18.68
N ALA A 103 -3.02 3.66 -17.36
CA ALA A 103 -4.10 3.75 -16.38
C ALA A 103 -4.95 5.05 -16.49
N GLU A 104 -4.42 6.13 -17.07
CA GLU A 104 -5.19 7.38 -17.23
C GLU A 104 -6.36 7.23 -18.21
N PHE A 105 -6.31 6.26 -19.14
CA PHE A 105 -7.41 5.98 -20.07
C PHE A 105 -8.58 5.22 -19.40
N TRP A 106 -8.34 4.60 -18.25
CA TRP A 106 -9.35 3.88 -17.45
C TRP A 106 -9.80 4.67 -16.21
N ARG A 107 -9.62 5.99 -16.20
CA ARG A 107 -10.15 6.82 -15.10
C ARG A 107 -11.66 7.03 -15.25
N PRO A 108 -12.44 7.01 -14.15
CA PRO A 108 -13.84 7.42 -14.20
C PRO A 108 -14.01 8.80 -14.84
N GLY A 109 -15.06 8.96 -15.64
CA GLY A 109 -15.33 10.20 -16.39
C GLY A 109 -14.61 10.32 -17.74
N VAL A 110 -13.68 9.41 -18.08
CA VAL A 110 -13.14 9.30 -19.44
C VAL A 110 -14.07 8.43 -20.30
N GLU A 111 -14.44 8.91 -21.50
CA GLU A 111 -15.30 8.17 -22.42
C GLU A 111 -14.66 6.83 -22.82
N GLY A 112 -15.39 5.72 -22.66
CA GLY A 112 -14.92 4.37 -22.97
C GLY A 112 -14.01 3.73 -21.92
N SER A 113 -13.67 4.42 -20.82
CA SER A 113 -12.82 3.92 -19.72
C SER A 113 -13.32 2.66 -18.99
N GLU A 114 -14.57 2.29 -19.25
CA GLU A 114 -15.27 1.19 -18.58
C GLU A 114 -15.18 -0.12 -19.36
N MET A 115 -14.80 -0.07 -20.64
CA MET A 115 -14.63 -1.28 -21.44
C MET A 115 -13.26 -1.91 -21.15
N ASN A 116 -13.26 -3.22 -20.87
CA ASN A 116 -12.05 -4.03 -20.68
C ASN A 116 -11.05 -3.38 -19.72
N THR A 117 -11.43 -3.30 -18.44
CA THR A 117 -10.59 -2.76 -17.37
C THR A 117 -9.42 -3.67 -16.99
N GLU A 118 -9.33 -4.86 -17.57
CA GLU A 118 -8.30 -5.84 -17.30
C GLU A 118 -7.30 -5.96 -18.44
N VAL A 119 -6.02 -6.06 -18.07
CA VAL A 119 -4.92 -6.28 -19.01
C VAL A 119 -4.00 -7.32 -18.37
N PHE A 120 -3.57 -8.32 -19.15
CA PHE A 120 -2.59 -9.29 -18.64
C PHE A 120 -1.20 -8.68 -18.60
N LEU A 121 -0.38 -9.06 -17.62
CA LEU A 121 1.01 -8.61 -17.54
C LEU A 121 1.79 -8.88 -18.84
N SER A 122 1.52 -10.00 -19.50
CA SER A 122 2.12 -10.40 -20.78
C SER A 122 1.77 -9.47 -21.95
N GLU A 123 0.71 -8.69 -21.84
CA GLU A 123 0.24 -7.72 -22.86
C GLU A 123 0.83 -6.33 -22.66
N LEU A 124 1.56 -6.10 -21.56
CA LEU A 124 2.24 -4.83 -21.33
C LEU A 124 3.50 -4.74 -22.20
N SER A 125 3.65 -3.63 -22.92
CA SER A 125 4.84 -3.40 -23.76
C SER A 125 6.11 -3.26 -22.91
N SER A 126 7.19 -3.87 -23.39
CA SER A 126 8.54 -3.73 -22.82
C SER A 126 9.16 -2.33 -23.04
N ASP A 127 8.51 -1.47 -23.83
CA ASP A 127 8.95 -0.10 -24.13
C ASP A 127 8.68 0.89 -22.99
N LEU A 128 7.88 0.51 -21.98
CA LEU A 128 7.64 1.30 -20.75
C LEU A 128 8.86 1.23 -19.82
N ARG A 129 10.03 1.66 -20.29
CA ARG A 129 11.27 1.64 -19.50
C ARG A 129 11.35 2.89 -18.62
N PRO A 130 11.24 2.75 -17.29
CA PRO A 130 11.36 3.89 -16.40
C PRO A 130 12.79 4.39 -16.33
N ARG A 131 12.92 5.70 -16.05
CA ARG A 131 14.22 6.39 -15.97
C ARG A 131 14.70 6.54 -14.53
N VAL A 132 13.77 6.60 -13.58
CA VAL A 132 14.02 7.03 -12.21
C VAL A 132 14.02 5.84 -11.24
N THR A 133 12.97 5.00 -11.27
CA THR A 133 12.89 3.78 -10.44
C THR A 133 12.37 2.60 -11.26
N PRO A 134 12.66 1.34 -10.91
CA PRO A 134 12.08 0.18 -11.59
C PRO A 134 10.55 0.16 -11.63
N TYR A 135 9.90 0.89 -10.72
CA TYR A 135 8.45 0.98 -10.53
C TYR A 135 7.80 2.15 -11.29
N GLY A 136 8.59 2.99 -11.98
CA GLY A 136 8.10 4.17 -12.69
C GLY A 136 8.71 5.49 -12.22
N ASP A 137 8.30 6.56 -12.89
CA ASP A 137 8.87 7.89 -12.74
C ASP A 137 7.92 8.88 -12.03
N ASN A 138 6.60 8.65 -12.10
CA ASN A 138 5.61 9.66 -11.70
C ASN A 138 4.66 9.22 -10.57
N TRP A 139 4.98 8.16 -9.82
CA TRP A 139 4.13 7.68 -8.73
C TRP A 139 4.35 8.42 -7.41
N ASP A 140 3.39 8.35 -6.50
CA ASP A 140 3.49 8.95 -5.17
C ASP A 140 3.63 7.87 -4.08
N VAL A 141 2.78 6.84 -4.11
CA VAL A 141 2.78 5.73 -3.14
C VAL A 141 2.64 4.39 -3.86
N LEU A 142 3.42 3.39 -3.44
CA LEU A 142 3.20 1.99 -3.80
C LEU A 142 2.85 1.23 -2.52
N TRP A 143 1.61 0.78 -2.39
CA TRP A 143 1.10 0.11 -1.20
C TRP A 143 1.33 -1.39 -1.35
N LEU A 144 2.36 -1.93 -0.68
CA LEU A 144 2.85 -3.30 -0.91
C LEU A 144 2.45 -4.26 0.21
N GLY A 145 2.07 -3.74 1.37
CA GLY A 145 1.60 -4.49 2.52
C GLY A 145 0.43 -3.78 3.16
N HIS A 146 -0.68 -4.51 3.26
CA HIS A 146 -1.96 -4.03 3.75
C HIS A 146 -2.77 -5.19 4.33
N CYS A 147 -3.76 -4.88 5.15
CA CYS A 147 -4.70 -5.86 5.70
C CYS A 147 -6.00 -5.95 4.88
N GLY A 148 -6.14 -5.12 3.84
CA GLY A 148 -7.28 -5.17 2.95
C GLY A 148 -7.22 -4.03 1.95
N THR A 149 -7.76 -4.28 0.76
CA THR A 149 -7.99 -3.26 -0.26
C THR A 149 -9.11 -3.74 -1.16
N GLU A 150 -9.67 -2.81 -1.93
CA GLU A 150 -10.74 -3.12 -2.88
C GLU A 150 -10.30 -2.83 -4.29
N PHE A 151 -10.92 -3.53 -5.23
CA PHE A 151 -10.85 -3.14 -6.62
C PHE A 151 -11.58 -1.80 -6.84
N PRO A 152 -10.96 -0.84 -7.55
CA PRO A 152 -11.59 0.41 -7.92
C PRO A 152 -12.93 0.19 -8.64
N ARG A 153 -13.94 1.00 -8.30
CA ARG A 153 -15.30 0.90 -8.85
C ARG A 153 -15.74 2.18 -9.54
N LYS A 154 -16.67 2.04 -10.50
CA LYS A 154 -17.26 3.14 -11.25
C LYS A 154 -18.05 4.11 -10.39
N GLU A 155 -18.70 3.65 -9.32
CA GLU A 155 -19.49 4.50 -8.42
C GLU A 155 -18.69 4.81 -7.15
N ALA A 156 -18.69 6.08 -6.74
CA ALA A 156 -18.13 6.46 -5.45
C ALA A 156 -18.95 5.83 -4.31
N ARG A 157 -18.29 5.41 -3.24
CA ARG A 157 -18.96 4.85 -2.06
C ARG A 157 -19.96 5.85 -1.46
N ALA A 158 -21.05 5.34 -0.90
CA ALA A 158 -21.95 6.15 -0.06
C ALA A 158 -21.25 6.74 1.18
N GLU A 159 -20.18 6.10 1.67
CA GLU A 159 -19.32 6.55 2.78
C GLU A 159 -18.28 7.60 2.37
N ALA A 160 -17.97 7.70 1.07
CA ALA A 160 -17.20 8.80 0.50
C ALA A 160 -18.07 10.05 0.28
N LYS A 161 -19.38 9.98 0.62
CA LYS A 161 -20.19 11.18 0.67
C LYS A 161 -19.66 12.07 1.79
N PRO A 162 -19.36 13.34 1.51
CA PRO A 162 -18.99 14.30 2.54
C PRO A 162 -20.01 14.23 3.68
N LYS A 163 -19.54 14.23 4.94
CA LYS A 163 -20.41 14.50 6.09
C LYS A 163 -21.19 15.79 5.78
N GLU A 164 -22.50 15.79 6.01
CA GLU A 164 -23.35 16.97 5.76
C GLU A 164 -22.66 18.23 6.29
N GLY A 165 -22.35 19.17 5.39
CA GLY A 165 -21.67 20.41 5.70
C GLY A 165 -20.20 20.54 5.23
N SER A 166 -19.54 19.49 4.70
CA SER A 166 -18.14 19.62 4.26
C SER A 166 -17.95 20.08 2.81
N GLY A 167 -19.00 20.25 2.00
CA GLY A 167 -18.94 20.89 0.68
C GLY A 167 -18.05 20.23 -0.39
N HIS A 168 -17.37 19.12 -0.08
CA HIS A 168 -16.43 18.45 -0.97
C HIS A 168 -17.16 17.45 -1.87
N VAL A 169 -17.38 17.84 -3.13
CA VAL A 169 -17.70 16.90 -4.22
C VAL A 169 -16.36 16.32 -4.68
N VAL A 170 -16.15 15.01 -4.52
CA VAL A 170 -15.00 14.33 -5.13
C VAL A 170 -15.23 14.37 -6.63
N ASP A 171 -14.40 15.11 -7.37
CA ASP A 171 -14.43 15.14 -8.83
C ASP A 171 -14.08 13.74 -9.37
N ASP A 172 -14.85 13.26 -10.34
CA ASP A 172 -14.66 11.95 -10.96
C ASP A 172 -13.26 11.77 -11.55
N LEU A 173 -12.62 12.86 -11.95
CA LEU A 173 -11.25 12.90 -12.50
C LEU A 173 -10.15 12.60 -11.45
N HIS A 174 -10.45 12.77 -10.16
CA HIS A 174 -9.53 12.48 -9.04
C HIS A 174 -9.70 11.07 -8.49
N ARG A 175 -10.67 10.32 -9.00
CA ARG A 175 -10.90 8.94 -8.57
C ARG A 175 -9.82 7.98 -9.11
N PRO A 176 -9.54 6.89 -8.37
CA PRO A 176 -8.59 5.87 -8.81
C PRO A 176 -8.94 5.28 -10.18
N SER A 177 -7.92 4.93 -10.97
CA SER A 177 -8.10 4.24 -12.25
C SER A 177 -8.77 2.88 -12.05
N LEU A 178 -9.67 2.51 -12.96
CA LEU A 178 -10.32 1.20 -12.99
C LEU A 178 -9.42 0.08 -13.54
N LEU A 179 -8.23 0.42 -14.06
CA LEU A 179 -7.30 -0.55 -14.63
C LEU A 179 -6.85 -1.60 -13.58
N LYS A 180 -6.92 -2.86 -13.98
CA LYS A 180 -6.39 -4.02 -13.25
C LYS A 180 -5.38 -4.75 -14.14
N VAL A 181 -4.14 -4.87 -13.68
CA VAL A 181 -3.11 -5.67 -14.34
C VAL A 181 -3.11 -7.06 -13.70
N VAL A 182 -3.48 -8.07 -14.50
CA VAL A 182 -3.70 -9.45 -14.05
C VAL A 182 -2.44 -10.30 -14.28
N ILE A 183 -2.03 -11.03 -13.26
CA ILE A 183 -0.86 -11.91 -13.25
C ILE A 183 -1.35 -13.32 -12.87
N PRO A 184 -1.68 -14.17 -13.86
CA PRO A 184 -2.17 -15.51 -13.60
C PRO A 184 -1.04 -16.46 -13.18
N ASN A 185 -1.40 -17.55 -12.49
CA ASN A 185 -0.50 -18.65 -12.13
C ASN A 185 0.73 -18.22 -11.31
N ASP A 186 0.58 -17.26 -10.40
CA ASP A 186 1.64 -16.86 -9.47
C ASP A 186 1.75 -17.89 -8.32
N PRO A 187 2.85 -18.68 -8.25
CA PRO A 187 3.01 -19.73 -7.25
C PRO A 187 3.22 -19.20 -5.82
N THR A 188 3.28 -17.87 -5.64
CA THR A 188 3.37 -17.21 -4.34
C THR A 188 2.01 -16.83 -3.77
N VAL A 189 0.95 -16.91 -4.57
CA VAL A 189 -0.42 -16.62 -4.14
C VAL A 189 -1.05 -17.90 -3.55
N PRO A 190 -1.59 -17.87 -2.32
CA PRO A 190 -2.31 -19.01 -1.74
C PRO A 190 -3.59 -19.38 -2.51
N ALA A 191 -4.12 -20.58 -2.25
CA ALA A 191 -5.44 -20.97 -2.70
C ALA A 191 -6.54 -20.01 -2.16
N PRO A 192 -7.68 -19.85 -2.88
CA PRO A 192 -8.70 -18.87 -2.54
C PRO A 192 -9.17 -18.89 -1.09
N GLU A 193 -9.34 -20.05 -0.46
CA GLU A 193 -9.72 -20.24 0.95
C GLU A 193 -8.79 -19.56 1.97
N HIS A 194 -7.54 -19.28 1.58
CA HIS A 194 -6.52 -18.65 2.42
C HIS A 194 -6.36 -17.15 2.16
N LEU A 195 -7.08 -16.59 1.18
CA LEU A 195 -7.05 -15.16 0.86
C LEU A 195 -7.91 -14.34 1.82
N LYS A 196 -7.40 -14.14 3.03
CA LYS A 196 -7.99 -13.29 4.07
C LYS A 196 -6.92 -12.79 5.04
N ALA A 197 -7.08 -11.56 5.52
CA ALA A 197 -6.07 -10.90 6.35
C ALA A 197 -5.96 -11.45 7.78
N HIS A 198 -7.03 -12.05 8.29
CA HIS A 198 -7.02 -12.81 9.54
C HIS A 198 -8.19 -13.80 9.54
N PRO A 199 -8.27 -14.77 10.49
CA PRO A 199 -9.26 -15.85 10.44
C PRO A 199 -10.72 -15.42 10.34
N PHE A 200 -11.05 -14.23 10.86
CA PHE A 200 -12.38 -13.64 10.92
C PHE A 200 -12.59 -12.47 9.95
N ALA A 201 -11.58 -12.12 9.15
CA ALA A 201 -11.73 -11.12 8.10
C ALA A 201 -12.70 -11.64 7.04
N LEU A 202 -13.39 -10.70 6.38
CA LEU A 202 -14.03 -11.03 5.11
C LEU A 202 -12.97 -11.55 4.13
N LYS A 203 -13.41 -12.44 3.25
CA LYS A 203 -12.55 -12.97 2.19
C LYS A 203 -12.16 -11.83 1.26
N ASP A 204 -10.91 -11.83 0.80
CA ASP A 204 -10.46 -10.90 -0.23
C ASP A 204 -11.29 -11.13 -1.51
N ALA A 205 -11.79 -10.06 -2.12
CA ALA A 205 -12.58 -10.11 -3.35
C ALA A 205 -11.84 -10.85 -4.48
N LEU A 206 -10.50 -10.81 -4.47
CA LEU A 206 -9.64 -11.58 -5.38
C LEU A 206 -10.00 -13.07 -5.40
N ALA A 207 -10.38 -13.64 -4.26
CA ALA A 207 -10.68 -15.06 -4.11
C ALA A 207 -11.99 -15.50 -4.80
N GLU A 208 -12.87 -14.54 -5.09
CA GLU A 208 -14.15 -14.77 -5.77
C GLU A 208 -14.11 -14.31 -7.22
N GLU A 209 -13.40 -13.21 -7.51
CA GLU A 209 -13.35 -12.59 -8.85
C GLU A 209 -12.37 -13.28 -9.81
N TYR A 210 -11.34 -13.97 -9.32
CA TYR A 210 -10.27 -14.52 -10.17
C TYR A 210 -10.02 -16.02 -9.94
N HIS A 211 -9.40 -16.66 -10.94
CA HIS A 211 -8.93 -18.03 -10.82
C HIS A 211 -7.88 -18.16 -9.69
N PRO A 212 -7.76 -19.35 -9.06
CA PRO A 212 -6.71 -19.63 -8.07
C PRO A 212 -5.33 -19.19 -8.53
N HIS A 213 -4.49 -18.78 -7.58
CA HIS A 213 -3.11 -18.32 -7.85
C HIS A 213 -3.02 -17.11 -8.79
N THR A 214 -3.99 -16.21 -8.77
CA THR A 214 -3.95 -14.95 -9.52
C THR A 214 -3.52 -13.80 -8.62
N ARG A 215 -2.60 -12.96 -9.10
CA ARG A 215 -2.26 -11.68 -8.48
C ARG A 215 -2.77 -10.54 -9.36
N VAL A 216 -3.24 -9.46 -8.75
CA VAL A 216 -3.74 -8.28 -9.46
C VAL A 216 -3.08 -7.02 -8.93
N VAL A 217 -2.59 -6.16 -9.82
CA VAL A 217 -2.04 -4.84 -9.50
C VAL A 217 -3.01 -3.78 -10.02
N HIS A 218 -3.39 -2.83 -9.18
CA HIS A 218 -4.39 -1.81 -9.51
C HIS A 218 -4.14 -0.52 -8.72
N ALA A 219 -4.87 0.55 -9.06
CA ALA A 219 -4.87 1.75 -8.24
C ALA A 219 -5.42 1.43 -6.84
N SER A 220 -4.80 1.95 -5.78
CA SER A 220 -5.31 1.74 -4.42
C SER A 220 -6.72 2.28 -4.28
N SER A 221 -7.59 1.52 -3.63
CA SER A 221 -8.96 1.94 -3.33
C SER A 221 -9.35 1.32 -2.00
N ALA A 222 -9.67 2.17 -1.02
CA ALA A 222 -9.97 1.77 0.35
C ALA A 222 -8.90 0.87 1.01
N THR A 223 -7.64 0.99 0.58
CA THR A 223 -6.51 0.22 1.12
C THR A 223 -6.24 0.58 2.59
N THR A 224 -6.15 -0.42 3.47
CA THR A 224 -6.02 -0.21 4.92
C THR A 224 -4.83 -0.97 5.50
N CYS A 225 -4.28 -0.45 6.59
CA CYS A 225 -3.02 -0.87 7.22
C CYS A 225 -1.77 -0.54 6.39
N THR A 226 -0.64 -0.26 7.04
CA THR A 226 0.59 0.24 6.40
C THR A 226 1.81 -0.64 6.63
N GLN A 227 1.62 -1.96 6.74
CA GLN A 227 2.71 -2.93 6.96
C GLN A 227 3.90 -2.70 6.04
N ALA A 228 3.63 -2.37 4.77
CA ALA A 228 4.65 -1.91 3.85
C ALA A 228 4.09 -0.94 2.80
N TYR A 229 4.74 0.20 2.64
CA TYR A 229 4.49 1.07 1.48
C TYR A 229 5.78 1.75 1.05
N ALA A 230 5.95 1.90 -0.26
CA ALA A 230 7.00 2.74 -0.81
C ALA A 230 6.45 4.13 -1.08
N VAL A 231 7.32 5.13 -0.94
CA VAL A 231 7.04 6.52 -1.26
C VAL A 231 8.12 7.06 -2.20
N SER A 232 7.72 7.80 -3.22
CA SER A 232 8.67 8.54 -4.06
C SER A 232 9.08 9.83 -3.37
N GLN A 233 10.16 10.48 -3.81
CA GLN A 233 10.55 11.76 -3.25
C GLN A 233 9.45 12.82 -3.35
N GLN A 234 8.74 12.86 -4.50
CA GLN A 234 7.61 13.77 -4.70
C GLN A 234 6.44 13.42 -3.78
N GLY A 235 6.15 12.11 -3.61
CA GLY A 235 5.11 11.63 -2.71
C GLY A 235 5.40 12.02 -1.27
N ALA A 236 6.65 11.86 -0.83
CA ALA A 236 7.07 12.23 0.52
C ALA A 236 6.88 13.74 0.79
N ARG A 237 7.23 14.60 -0.17
CA ARG A 237 6.98 16.05 -0.06
C ARG A 237 5.49 16.38 0.02
N LYS A 238 4.65 15.75 -0.82
CA LYS A 238 3.19 15.95 -0.80
C LYS A 238 2.58 15.49 0.53
N LEU A 239 2.99 14.33 1.03
CA LEU A 239 2.52 13.78 2.31
C LEU A 239 2.98 14.61 3.51
N LEU A 240 4.22 15.11 3.52
CA LEU A 240 4.69 16.03 4.56
C LEU A 240 3.95 17.36 4.54
N TRP A 241 3.64 17.89 3.36
CA TRP A 241 2.80 19.07 3.23
C TRP A 241 1.41 18.81 3.80
N GLN A 242 0.75 17.73 3.36
CA GLN A 242 -0.62 17.42 3.76
C GLN A 242 -0.72 17.06 5.26
N PHE A 243 0.04 16.06 5.70
CA PHE A 243 -0.11 15.47 7.03
C PHE A 243 0.90 15.96 8.07
N GLY A 244 1.98 16.61 7.63
CA GLY A 244 2.92 17.27 8.53
C GLY A 244 2.49 18.69 8.91
N LEU A 245 1.75 19.38 8.02
CA LEU A 245 1.42 20.81 8.20
C LEU A 245 -0.09 21.10 8.20
N GLN A 246 -0.88 20.41 7.37
CA GLN A 246 -2.29 20.78 7.19
C GLN A 246 -3.22 20.02 8.14
N THR A 247 -3.08 18.70 8.27
CA THR A 247 -4.12 17.90 8.90
C THR A 247 -3.63 16.67 9.67
N LEU A 248 -4.24 16.40 10.84
CA LEU A 248 -4.14 15.14 11.58
C LEU A 248 -5.49 14.83 12.26
N THR A 249 -6.24 13.87 11.71
CA THR A 249 -7.65 13.64 12.09
C THR A 249 -7.97 12.20 12.45
N ASN A 250 -7.12 11.25 12.05
CA ASN A 250 -7.32 9.82 12.25
C ASN A 250 -5.96 9.09 12.34
N GLY A 251 -5.98 7.76 12.41
CA GLY A 251 -4.79 6.92 12.24
C GLY A 251 -4.08 7.20 10.91
N TRP A 252 -2.75 7.00 10.89
CA TRP A 252 -1.91 7.26 9.71
C TRP A 252 -2.39 6.47 8.48
N ASP A 253 -2.70 5.19 8.66
CA ASP A 253 -3.22 4.29 7.64
C ASP A 253 -4.51 4.81 7.01
N PHE A 254 -5.48 5.24 7.81
CA PHE A 254 -6.74 5.80 7.32
C PHE A 254 -6.55 7.13 6.60
N MET A 255 -5.68 8.01 7.10
CA MET A 255 -5.38 9.26 6.41
C MET A 255 -4.66 9.02 5.07
N LEU A 256 -3.74 8.06 5.00
CA LEU A 256 -3.06 7.69 3.76
C LEU A 256 -4.05 7.07 2.75
N LYS A 257 -4.96 6.22 3.22
CA LYS A 257 -6.07 5.66 2.43
C LYS A 257 -6.89 6.79 1.82
N ASP A 258 -7.41 7.68 2.65
CA ASP A 258 -8.28 8.77 2.21
C ASP A 258 -7.54 9.73 1.26
N TRP A 259 -6.24 9.93 1.44
CA TRP A 259 -5.40 10.67 0.49
C TRP A 259 -5.31 9.99 -0.86
N CYS A 260 -4.98 8.70 -0.88
CA CYS A 260 -4.90 7.92 -2.11
C CYS A 260 -6.25 7.76 -2.81
N ASP A 261 -7.36 7.80 -2.06
CA ASP A 261 -8.73 7.79 -2.58
C ASP A 261 -9.19 9.19 -3.09
N GLY A 262 -8.36 10.23 -2.94
CA GLY A 262 -8.62 11.59 -3.43
C GLY A 262 -9.40 12.49 -2.47
N ALA A 263 -9.63 12.10 -1.22
CA ALA A 263 -10.47 12.83 -0.27
C ALA A 263 -9.89 14.17 0.24
N TYR A 264 -8.62 14.44 -0.04
CA TYR A 264 -7.93 15.68 0.36
C TYR A 264 -7.66 16.63 -0.80
N ASP A 265 -8.16 16.33 -2.00
CA ASP A 265 -8.10 17.26 -3.12
C ASP A 265 -9.07 18.42 -2.86
N GLY A 266 -8.50 19.62 -2.71
CA GLY A 266 -9.26 20.86 -2.54
C GLY A 266 -10.03 21.21 -3.82
N PRO A 267 -11.04 22.09 -3.74
CA PRO A 267 -11.77 22.56 -4.93
C PRO A 267 -10.78 23.12 -5.97
N GLU A 268 -11.06 22.87 -7.26
CA GLU A 268 -10.25 23.42 -8.35
C GLU A 268 -10.08 24.94 -8.15
N ASP A 269 -8.83 25.38 -8.02
CA ASP A 269 -8.53 26.82 -8.06
C ASP A 269 -8.56 27.26 -9.52
N ASN A 270 -9.78 27.46 -10.02
CA ASN A 270 -10.11 27.89 -11.38
C ASN A 270 -9.38 29.19 -11.80
N ALA A 271 -8.83 29.94 -10.84
CA ALA A 271 -8.06 31.15 -11.09
C ALA A 271 -6.65 30.88 -11.65
N SER A 272 -6.08 29.69 -11.41
CA SER A 272 -4.71 29.36 -11.82
C SER A 272 -4.61 28.61 -13.16
N GLY A 273 -5.71 28.01 -13.63
CA GLY A 273 -5.71 27.10 -14.78
C GLY A 273 -4.88 25.82 -14.58
N PHE A 274 -4.27 25.63 -13.40
CA PHE A 274 -3.49 24.45 -13.06
C PHE A 274 -4.42 23.37 -12.48
N ARG A 275 -4.74 22.36 -13.29
CA ARG A 275 -5.40 21.15 -12.80
C ARG A 275 -4.46 20.39 -11.87
N LYS A 276 -4.78 20.36 -10.58
CA LYS A 276 -4.03 19.59 -9.59
C LYS A 276 -4.26 18.10 -9.86
N ARG A 277 -3.24 17.41 -10.38
CA ARG A 277 -3.29 15.96 -10.59
C ARG A 277 -3.32 15.28 -9.22
N GLY A 278 -4.39 14.54 -8.94
CA GLY A 278 -4.53 13.72 -7.73
C GLY A 278 -3.38 12.70 -7.58
N PRO A 279 -3.20 12.14 -6.37
CA PRO A 279 -2.08 11.26 -6.09
C PRO A 279 -2.10 9.99 -6.94
N ILE A 280 -0.92 9.47 -7.27
CA ILE A 280 -0.78 8.17 -7.93
C ILE A 280 -0.37 7.14 -6.89
N CYS A 281 -1.37 6.40 -6.43
CA CYS A 281 -1.22 5.30 -5.49
C CYS A 281 -1.54 3.97 -6.17
N VAL A 282 -0.61 3.01 -6.12
CA VAL A 282 -0.75 1.69 -6.75
C VAL A 282 -0.60 0.63 -5.67
N THR A 283 -1.46 -0.38 -5.68
CA THR A 283 -1.46 -1.51 -4.74
C THR A 283 -1.46 -2.85 -5.47
N VAL A 284 -1.34 -3.95 -4.72
CA VAL A 284 -1.34 -5.32 -5.22
C VAL A 284 -2.10 -6.27 -4.30
N GLN A 285 -2.95 -7.12 -4.89
CA GLN A 285 -3.69 -8.17 -4.19
C GLN A 285 -3.26 -9.57 -4.67
N PRO A 286 -2.93 -10.51 -3.75
CA PRO A 286 -2.75 -10.30 -2.31
C PRO A 286 -1.51 -9.42 -2.01
N PRO A 287 -1.36 -8.87 -0.79
CA PRO A 287 -0.21 -8.04 -0.45
C PRO A 287 1.11 -8.84 -0.48
N LEU A 288 2.24 -8.16 -0.74
CA LEU A 288 3.59 -8.76 -0.76
C LEU A 288 4.21 -8.83 0.63
N PHE A 289 3.80 -7.92 1.50
CA PHE A 289 4.15 -7.91 2.91
C PHE A 289 2.88 -8.06 3.73
N SER A 290 2.90 -8.88 4.76
CA SER A 290 1.77 -9.00 5.67
C SER A 290 2.25 -8.90 7.11
N HIS A 291 1.30 -8.65 8.00
CA HIS A 291 1.59 -8.60 9.43
C HIS A 291 1.93 -10.01 9.90
N HIS A 292 3.04 -10.14 10.64
CA HIS A 292 3.41 -11.39 11.28
C HIS A 292 2.81 -11.48 12.67
N TYR A 293 1.86 -12.39 12.83
CA TYR A 293 1.29 -12.69 14.13
C TYR A 293 2.20 -13.68 14.87
N GLY A 294 3.04 -13.17 15.77
CA GLY A 294 3.86 -14.00 16.66
C GLY A 294 3.05 -14.59 17.82
N LYS A 295 3.64 -15.56 18.55
CA LYS A 295 3.02 -16.12 19.77
C LYS A 295 2.69 -15.01 20.76
N GLY A 296 1.47 -15.04 21.28
CA GLY A 296 0.96 -14.03 22.22
C GLY A 296 0.30 -12.81 21.60
N ALA A 297 0.49 -12.54 20.29
CA ALA A 297 -0.18 -11.48 19.52
C ALA A 297 -0.33 -10.15 20.28
N ALA A 298 0.79 -9.53 20.68
CA ALA A 298 0.81 -8.23 21.36
C ALA A 298 1.04 -7.08 20.36
N SER A 299 0.42 -5.92 20.60
CA SER A 299 0.63 -4.68 19.86
C SER A 299 0.70 -3.50 20.83
N ASP A 300 1.63 -2.58 20.59
CA ASP A 300 1.94 -1.45 21.48
C ASP A 300 1.28 -0.12 21.07
N ILE A 301 0.58 -0.08 19.93
CA ILE A 301 -0.05 1.15 19.38
C ILE A 301 -1.56 1.17 19.62
N THR A 302 -2.24 0.13 19.17
CA THR A 302 -3.63 -0.20 19.48
C THR A 302 -3.68 -1.70 19.72
N ALA A 303 -4.49 -2.18 20.67
CA ALA A 303 -4.65 -3.63 20.86
C ALA A 303 -4.88 -4.28 19.48
N PRO A 304 -4.19 -5.39 19.13
CA PRO A 304 -4.36 -6.00 17.82
C PRO A 304 -5.84 -6.23 17.63
N GLY A 305 -6.41 -5.67 16.55
CA GLY A 305 -7.85 -5.47 16.38
C GLY A 305 -8.69 -6.62 16.93
N GLY A 306 -9.07 -6.49 18.21
CA GLY A 306 -9.72 -7.51 19.03
C GLY A 306 -8.93 -8.82 19.23
N GLY A 307 -9.07 -9.42 20.42
CA GLY A 307 -8.41 -10.68 20.82
C GLY A 307 -8.83 -11.93 20.03
N PHE A 308 -8.64 -11.91 18.72
CA PHE A 308 -9.18 -12.86 17.74
C PHE A 308 -8.09 -13.60 16.96
N ILE A 309 -6.86 -13.52 17.44
CA ILE A 309 -5.71 -14.23 16.88
C ILE A 309 -5.45 -15.41 17.80
N ASN A 310 -5.27 -16.59 17.21
CA ASN A 310 -4.88 -17.76 17.97
C ASN A 310 -3.50 -17.48 18.58
N LYS A 311 -3.45 -17.10 19.86
CA LYS A 311 -2.22 -16.73 20.56
C LYS A 311 -1.20 -17.87 20.61
N ASP A 312 -1.63 -19.10 20.34
CA ASP A 312 -0.80 -20.30 20.37
C ASP A 312 -0.19 -20.64 19.00
N LYS A 313 -0.64 -19.98 17.91
CA LYS A 313 -0.16 -20.24 16.55
C LYS A 313 0.40 -18.98 15.89
N GLU A 314 1.63 -19.09 15.45
CA GLU A 314 2.24 -18.07 14.60
C GLU A 314 1.71 -18.20 13.18
N MET A 315 1.46 -17.08 12.52
CA MET A 315 1.09 -17.07 11.11
C MET A 315 1.42 -15.72 10.47
N THR A 316 1.69 -15.78 9.17
CA THR A 316 1.75 -14.58 8.31
C THR A 316 0.69 -14.77 7.21
N PRO A 317 -0.47 -14.09 7.29
CA PRO A 317 -1.54 -14.20 6.28
C PRO A 317 -1.02 -13.90 4.88
N TYR A 318 -1.67 -14.48 3.86
CA TYR A 318 -1.31 -14.35 2.44
C TYR A 318 0.07 -14.89 2.01
N ILE A 319 1.01 -15.07 2.94
CA ILE A 319 2.39 -15.46 2.64
C ILE A 319 2.54 -16.98 2.73
N ARG A 320 2.86 -17.65 1.63
CA ARG A 320 3.06 -19.11 1.60
C ARG A 320 4.34 -19.52 2.34
N LEU A 321 5.49 -19.04 1.88
CA LEU A 321 6.80 -19.35 2.44
C LEU A 321 7.33 -18.17 3.25
N SER A 322 6.75 -17.97 4.45
CA SER A 322 7.13 -16.88 5.36
C SER A 322 8.61 -16.98 5.76
N VAL A 323 9.33 -15.86 5.65
CA VAL A 323 10.72 -15.76 6.11
C VAL A 323 10.81 -15.96 7.62
N ARG A 324 9.95 -15.32 8.40
CA ARG A 324 9.97 -15.47 9.87
C ARG A 324 9.68 -16.89 10.34
N LEU A 325 8.69 -17.56 9.75
CA LEU A 325 8.33 -18.93 10.14
C LEU A 325 9.35 -19.97 9.66
N ASN A 326 10.09 -19.66 8.60
CA ASN A 326 11.17 -20.50 8.08
C ASN A 326 12.56 -20.10 8.59
N MET A 327 12.66 -19.20 9.57
CA MET A 327 13.93 -18.59 9.99
C MET A 327 15.01 -19.62 10.32
N GLY A 328 14.68 -20.65 11.10
CA GLY A 328 15.63 -21.70 11.48
C GLY A 328 16.19 -22.45 10.27
N LYS A 329 15.32 -22.79 9.31
CA LYS A 329 15.69 -23.49 8.07
C LYS A 329 16.55 -22.63 7.16
N LEU A 330 16.19 -21.34 7.01
CA LEU A 330 16.94 -20.37 6.23
C LEU A 330 18.34 -20.13 6.79
N VAL A 331 18.47 -20.00 8.11
CA VAL A 331 19.77 -19.85 8.79
C VAL A 331 20.62 -21.13 8.65
N ALA A 332 19.99 -22.31 8.64
CA ALA A 332 20.68 -23.58 8.41
C ALA A 332 21.09 -23.80 6.94
N GLY A 333 20.69 -22.91 6.03
CA GLY A 333 20.98 -23.04 4.59
C GLY A 333 20.16 -24.12 3.89
N GLU A 334 18.98 -24.47 4.44
CA GLU A 334 18.06 -25.39 3.77
C GLU A 334 17.55 -24.79 2.44
N ARG A 335 17.20 -25.68 1.50
CA ARG A 335 16.72 -25.28 0.18
C ARG A 335 15.26 -24.84 0.25
N VAL A 336 14.81 -24.08 -0.75
CA VAL A 336 13.45 -23.53 -0.80
C VAL A 336 12.38 -24.63 -0.78
N GLU A 337 12.65 -25.76 -1.43
CA GLU A 337 11.78 -26.94 -1.45
C GLU A 337 11.61 -27.63 -0.08
N ASP A 338 12.53 -27.39 0.86
CA ASP A 338 12.53 -27.98 2.19
C ASP A 338 11.85 -27.05 3.22
N LEU A 339 11.41 -25.86 2.80
CA LEU A 339 10.72 -24.87 3.62
C LEU A 339 9.25 -25.24 3.86
N VAL A 340 8.71 -24.77 4.98
CA VAL A 340 7.32 -24.96 5.37
C VAL A 340 6.45 -23.95 4.63
N ASP A 341 5.57 -24.46 3.78
CA ASP A 341 4.44 -23.71 3.22
C ASP A 341 3.29 -23.68 4.23
N GLN A 342 2.90 -22.48 4.65
CA GLN A 342 1.76 -22.30 5.56
C GLN A 342 0.41 -22.68 4.92
N PHE A 343 0.34 -22.61 3.58
CA PHE A 343 -0.87 -22.72 2.78
C PHE A 343 -0.62 -23.64 1.57
N ALA A 344 -0.09 -24.83 1.84
CA ALA A 344 0.07 -25.88 0.83
C ALA A 344 -1.30 -26.29 0.27
N ASP A 345 -1.34 -26.55 -1.04
CA ASP A 345 -2.55 -26.87 -1.80
C ASP A 345 -3.01 -28.33 -1.65
#